data_AF-A0A915L0Q8-F1
#
_entry.id   AF-A0A915L0Q8-F1
#
_cell.length_a   1.000
_cell.length_b   1.000
_cell.length_c   1.000
_cell.angle_alpha   90.00
_cell.angle_beta   90.00
_cell.angle_gamma   90.00
#
_symmetry.space_group_name_H-M   'P 1'
#
loop_
_entity.id
_entity.type
_entity.pdbx_description
1 polymer ?
#
loop_
_entity_poly.entity_id
_entity_poly.type
_entity_poly.pdbx_seq_one_letter_code
_entity_poly.pdbx_strand_id
1 'polypeptide(L)' 'VAIGENDLRVPCAQIKKYTEILRARKVPLRVMCYPGNNHAIANIDAEANEIINALLWFDSYCQ' A
#
# COMPACT_ATOMS: atom_id res chain seq x y z
N VAL A 1 0.13 2.89 -2.26
CA VAL A 1 0.90 2.42 -1.09
C VAL A 1 0.33 1.09 -0.63
N ALA A 2 1.15 0.06 -0.57
CA ALA A 2 0.82 -1.28 -0.07
C ALA A 2 1.31 -1.44 1.37
N ILE A 3 0.52 -2.06 2.25
CA ILE A 3 0.82 -2.17 3.68
C ILE A 3 0.33 -3.52 4.21
N GLY A 4 1.18 -4.25 4.92
CA GLY A 4 0.75 -5.37 5.76
C GLY A 4 0.25 -4.89 7.11
N GLU A 5 -0.96 -5.29 7.52
CA GLU A 5 -1.58 -4.87 8.79
C GLU A 5 -0.70 -5.15 10.02
N ASN A 6 0.01 -6.28 10.00
CA ASN A 6 0.88 -6.78 11.06
C ASN A 6 2.37 -6.47 10.80
N ASP A 7 2.69 -5.45 10.01
CA ASP A 7 4.08 -5.05 9.77
C ASP A 7 4.71 -4.49 11.06
N LEU A 8 5.66 -5.24 11.60
CA LEU A 8 6.48 -4.86 12.76
C LEU A 8 7.80 -4.18 12.38
N ARG A 9 8.24 -4.31 11.12
CA ARG A 9 9.47 -3.68 10.61
C ARG A 9 9.21 -2.21 10.25
N VAL A 10 8.05 -1.94 9.65
CA VAL A 10 7.59 -0.59 9.29
C VAL A 10 6.16 -0.39 9.83
N PRO A 11 6.01 0.12 11.06
CA PRO A 11 4.71 0.21 11.71
C PRO A 11 3.68 1.02 10.91
N CYS A 12 2.48 0.45 10.72
CA CYS A 12 1.34 1.05 10.00
C CYS A 12 0.99 2.49 10.43
N ALA A 13 1.27 2.86 11.69
CA ALA A 13 1.01 4.19 12.22
C ALA A 13 1.71 5.30 11.41
N GLN A 14 2.93 5.05 10.93
CA GLN A 14 3.68 6.03 10.14
C GLN A 14 2.99 6.29 8.80
N ILE A 15 2.56 5.22 8.12
CA ILE A 15 1.87 5.33 6.84
C ILE A 15 0.48 5.94 7.01
N LYS A 16 -0.28 5.60 8.06
CA LYS A 16 -1.58 6.23 8.35
C LYS A 16 -1.45 7.76 8.36
N LYS A 17 -0.53 8.30 9.16
CA LYS A 17 -0.28 9.75 9.24
C LYS A 17 0.15 10.35 7.89
N TYR A 18 1.03 9.67 7.16
CA TYR A 18 1.45 10.13 5.83
C TYR A 18 0.28 10.21 4.85
N THR A 19 -0.57 9.19 4.83
CA THR A 19 -1.74 9.13 3.93
C THR A 19 -2.80 10.18 4.28
N GLU A 20 -3.01 10.48 5.57
CA GLU A 20 -3.87 11.57 6.02
C GLU A 20 -3.38 12.94 5.51
N ILE A 21 -2.08 13.20 5.61
CA ILE A 21 -1.47 14.43 5.12
C ILE A 21 -1.64 14.56 3.60
N LEU A 22 -1.42 13.48 2.85
CA LEU A 22 -1.61 13.48 1.39
C LEU A 22 -3.06 13.74 1.00
N ARG A 23 -4.02 13.12 1.70
CA ARG A 23 -5.45 13.35 1.51
C ARG A 23 -5.83 14.80 1.80
N ALA A 24 -5.35 15.38 2.90
CA ALA A 24 -5.58 16.78 3.23
C ALA A 24 -5.04 17.74 2.15
N ARG A 25 -3.94 17.37 1.49
CA ARG A 25 -3.35 18.09 0.36
C ARG A 25 -4.01 17.79 -0.99
N LYS A 26 -5.09 17.00 -1.01
CA LYS A 26 -5.80 16.58 -2.24
C LYS A 26 -4.90 15.88 -3.26
N VAL A 27 -3.84 15.21 -2.79
CA VAL A 27 -3.00 14.39 -3.64
C VAL A 27 -3.75 13.10 -3.97
N PRO A 28 -3.91 12.74 -5.26
CA PRO A 28 -4.50 11.46 -5.64
C PRO A 28 -3.69 10.30 -5.05
N LEU A 29 -4.35 9.43 -4.30
CA LEU A 29 -3.69 8.36 -3.55
C LEU A 29 -4.57 7.12 -3.49
N ARG A 30 -3.96 5.95 -3.72
CA ARG A 30 -4.53 4.63 -3.41
C ARG A 30 -3.74 3.98 -2.28
N VAL A 31 -4.43 3.53 -1.24
CA VAL A 31 -3.86 2.79 -0.11
C VAL A 31 -4.47 1.39 -0.11
N MET A 32 -3.61 0.38 -0.07
CA MET A 32 -3.96 -1.03 -0.02
C MET A 32 -3.42 -1.57 1.30
N CYS A 33 -4.32 -2.06 2.15
CA CYS A 33 -4.00 -2.63 3.44
C CYS A 33 -4.37 -4.11 3.40
N TYR A 34 -3.40 -4.98 3.68
CA TYR A 34 -3.56 -6.43 3.61
C TYR A 34 -3.67 -7.01 5.02
N PRO A 35 -4.88 -7.44 5.46
CA PRO A 35 -5.08 -8.02 6.78
C PRO A 35 -4.25 -9.27 6.99
N GLY A 36 -3.79 -9.51 8.21
CA GLY A 36 -2.98 -10.70 8.54
C GLY A 36 -1.56 -10.72 7.96
N ASN A 37 -1.23 -9.82 7.03
CA ASN A 37 0.08 -9.78 6.39
C ASN A 37 1.07 -8.94 7.20
N ASN A 38 2.35 -9.35 7.18
CA ASN A 38 3.45 -8.58 7.74
C ASN A 38 4.16 -7.78 6.63
N HIS A 39 5.41 -7.37 6.87
CA HIS A 39 6.21 -6.61 5.93
C HIS A 39 6.33 -7.22 4.52
N ALA A 40 6.34 -8.55 4.41
CA ALA A 40 6.57 -9.22 3.14
C ALA A 40 5.31 -9.34 2.27
N ILE A 41 4.11 -9.15 2.84
CA ILE A 41 2.82 -9.34 2.14
C ILE A 41 2.78 -10.71 1.43
N ALA A 42 3.24 -11.76 2.12
CA ALA A 42 3.52 -13.07 1.52
C ALA A 42 2.29 -13.99 1.37
N ASN A 43 1.08 -13.54 1.74
CA ASN A 43 -0.13 -14.27 1.38
C ASN A 43 -0.34 -14.18 -0.14
N ILE A 44 -0.57 -15.31 -0.80
CA ILE A 44 -0.63 -15.41 -2.28
C ILE A 44 -1.62 -14.41 -2.88
N ASP A 45 -2.83 -14.30 -2.32
CA ASP A 45 -3.84 -13.38 -2.84
C ASP A 45 -3.44 -11.90 -2.65
N ALA A 46 -2.79 -11.60 -1.51
CA ALA A 46 -2.30 -10.27 -1.20
C ALA A 46 -1.12 -9.87 -2.09
N GLU A 47 -0.16 -10.77 -2.30
CA GLU A 47 1.01 -10.58 -3.17
C GLU A 47 0.58 -10.35 -4.62
N ALA A 48 -0.29 -11.22 -5.16
CA ALA A 48 -0.80 -11.05 -6.52
C ALA A 48 -1.54 -9.71 -6.69
N ASN A 49 -2.37 -9.34 -5.70
CA ASN A 49 -3.09 -8.08 -5.73
C ASN A 49 -2.15 -6.86 -5.68
N GLU A 50 -1.10 -6.92 -4.86
CA GLU A 50 -0.10 -5.87 -4.70
C GLU A 50 0.63 -5.63 -6.04
N ILE A 51 1.17 -6.70 -6.63
CA ILE A 51 1.92 -6.65 -7.88
C ILE A 51 1.06 -6.13 -9.04
N ILE A 52 -0.16 -6.65 -9.19
CA ILE A 52 -1.07 -6.22 -10.27
C ILE A 52 -1.39 -4.72 -10.13
N ASN A 53 -1.67 -4.24 -8.92
CA ASN A 53 -1.94 -2.82 -8.71
C ASN A 53 -0.70 -1.94 -8.95
N ALA A 54 0.50 -2.41 -8.63
CA ALA A 54 1.73 -1.71 -8.94
C ALA A 54 1.93 -1.59 -10.47
N LEU A 55 1.75 -2.69 -11.21
CA LEU A 55 1.85 -2.69 -12.67
C LEU A 55 0.81 -1.77 -13.32
N LEU A 56 -0.46 -1.84 -12.90
CA LEU A 56 -1.52 -0.95 -13.40
C LEU A 56 -1.23 0.53 -13.10
N TRP A 57 -0.59 0.82 -11.96
CA TRP A 57 -0.18 2.18 -11.66
C TRP A 57 0.91 2.68 -12.62
N PHE A 58 1.95 1.88 -12.88
CA PHE A 58 2.98 2.25 -13.86
C PHE A 58 2.39 2.41 -15.26
N ASP A 59 1.53 1.50 -15.69
CA ASP A 59 0.85 1.58 -16.98
C ASP A 59 0.00 2.86 -17.13
N SER A 60 -0.68 3.27 -16.05
CA SER A 60 -1.55 4.45 -16.07
C SER A 60 -0.81 5.79 -16.00
N TYR A 61 0.41 5.82 -15.45
CA TYR A 61 1.05 7.09 -15.05
C TYR A 61 2.52 7.26 -15.48
N CYS A 62 3.16 6.22 -16.03
CA CYS A 62 4.59 6.26 -16.37
C CYS A 62 4.92 5.89 -17.83
N GLN A 63 3.91 5.88 -18.71
CA GLN A 63 4.13 5.81 -20.15
C GLN A 63 4.37 7.18 -20.77
#